data_AF-A0A7V9QPU4-F1
#
_entry.id   AF-A0A7V9QPU4-F1
#
_cell.length_a   1.000
_cell.length_b   1.000
_cell.length_c   1.000
_cell.angle_alpha   90.00
_cell.angle_beta   90.00
_cell.angle_gamma   90.00
#
_symmetry.space_group_name_H-M   'P 1'
#
loop_
_entity.id
_entity.type
_entity.pdbx_description
1 polymer ?
#
loop_
_entity_poly.entity_id
_entity_poly.type
_entity_poly.pdbx_seq_one_letter_code
_entity_poly.pdbx_strand_id
1 'polypeptide(L)'
;MPNRLSKATSPYLLQHADNPVDWYEWGSEALERAKTEDKPILLSIGYSACHWCHVMAHESFEDETTAQLMNETFVNIKVDREERPDLDAIYMQAVQAMTGHGGWPMTVFLTPEGEPFYGGTYYPPEDRHGMPSFQKILNGVSDAYIHKREGVATTAAQIREIYKSSLVSARSAGVLDAHILDLAYRTLAQQYDIRNGGFGGAPKFPSTMSLDFLLRYWKRTDTPYALEMA
;
A
#
# COMPACT_ATOMS: atom_id res chain seq x y z
N MET A 1 -10.36 -23.06 -6.96
CA MET A 1 -10.92 -22.30 -8.11
C MET A 1 -10.23 -20.95 -8.11
N PRO A 2 -9.82 -20.42 -9.27
CA PRO A 2 -9.14 -19.13 -9.30
C PRO A 2 -10.09 -18.03 -8.82
N ASN A 3 -9.56 -17.10 -8.01
CA ASN A 3 -10.27 -15.93 -7.53
C ASN A 3 -10.33 -14.84 -8.62
N ARG A 4 -10.85 -13.65 -8.29
CA ARG A 4 -11.08 -12.57 -9.26
C ARG A 4 -9.80 -12.02 -9.89
N LEU A 5 -8.64 -12.18 -9.22
CA LEU A 5 -7.35 -11.73 -9.76
C LEU A 5 -6.93 -12.51 -11.01
N SER A 6 -7.57 -13.63 -11.34
CA SER A 6 -7.38 -14.31 -12.64
C SER A 6 -7.70 -13.46 -13.86
N LYS A 7 -8.37 -12.31 -13.67
CA LYS A 7 -8.69 -11.33 -14.72
C LYS A 7 -7.79 -10.09 -14.69
N ALA A 8 -6.86 -10.00 -13.73
CA ALA A 8 -5.99 -8.84 -13.59
C ALA A 8 -4.97 -8.75 -14.74
N THR A 9 -4.47 -7.55 -14.99
CA THR A 9 -3.38 -7.31 -15.96
C THR A 9 -2.01 -7.38 -15.31
N SER A 10 -1.90 -7.03 -14.03
CA SER A 10 -0.65 -7.07 -13.28
C SER A 10 -0.13 -8.51 -13.17
N PRO A 11 1.12 -8.78 -13.58
CA PRO A 11 1.78 -10.05 -13.32
C PRO A 11 1.87 -10.38 -11.82
N TYR A 12 2.00 -9.37 -10.95
CA TYR A 12 2.03 -9.56 -9.51
C TYR A 12 0.66 -10.02 -8.97
N LEU A 13 -0.43 -9.41 -9.43
CA LEU A 13 -1.77 -9.84 -9.00
C LEU A 13 -2.13 -11.24 -9.51
N LEU A 14 -1.75 -11.55 -10.75
CA LEU A 14 -1.97 -12.87 -11.35
C LEU A 14 -1.26 -14.01 -10.58
N GLN A 15 -0.12 -13.74 -9.93
CA GLN A 15 0.55 -14.72 -9.07
C GLN A 15 -0.30 -15.16 -7.87
N HIS A 16 -1.29 -14.36 -7.47
CA HIS A 16 -2.19 -14.66 -6.36
C HIS A 16 -3.57 -15.17 -6.82
N ALA A 17 -3.76 -15.40 -8.12
CA ALA A 17 -5.05 -15.80 -8.69
C ALA A 17 -5.55 -17.16 -8.19
N ASP A 18 -4.63 -18.07 -7.85
CA ASP A 18 -4.95 -19.42 -7.37
C ASP A 18 -4.94 -19.56 -5.84
N ASN A 19 -4.63 -18.48 -5.11
CA ASN A 19 -4.69 -18.49 -3.66
C ASN A 19 -6.13 -18.78 -3.18
N PRO A 20 -6.31 -19.54 -2.08
CA PRO A 20 -7.62 -19.82 -1.49
C PRO A 20 -8.31 -18.57 -0.94
N VAL A 21 -7.59 -17.48 -0.72
CA VAL A 21 -8.16 -16.17 -0.36
C VAL A 21 -9.01 -15.62 -1.52
N ASP A 22 -10.23 -15.17 -1.22
CA ASP A 22 -11.16 -14.51 -2.14
C ASP A 22 -10.73 -13.07 -2.43
N TRP A 23 -9.61 -12.94 -3.15
CA TRP A 23 -9.04 -11.63 -3.49
C TRP A 23 -9.88 -10.86 -4.49
N TYR A 24 -10.00 -9.56 -4.23
CA TYR A 24 -10.45 -8.53 -5.16
C TYR A 24 -9.29 -7.63 -5.55
N GLU A 25 -9.37 -7.04 -6.74
CA GLU A 25 -8.64 -5.81 -7.04
C GLU A 25 -9.27 -4.63 -6.31
N TRP A 26 -8.51 -3.54 -6.15
CA TRP A 26 -9.07 -2.30 -5.64
C TRP A 26 -10.09 -1.72 -6.63
N GLY A 27 -11.35 -1.64 -6.22
CA GLY A 27 -12.41 -1.09 -7.06
C GLY A 27 -13.76 -1.02 -6.36
N SER A 28 -14.75 -0.44 -7.05
CA SER A 28 -16.09 -0.25 -6.50
C SER A 28 -16.76 -1.56 -6.08
N GLU A 29 -16.50 -2.68 -6.76
CA GLU A 29 -17.06 -3.98 -6.41
C GLU A 29 -16.71 -4.39 -4.97
N ALA A 30 -15.41 -4.34 -4.62
CA ALA A 30 -14.95 -4.71 -3.28
C ALA A 30 -15.41 -3.71 -2.21
N LEU A 31 -15.34 -2.42 -2.52
CA LEU A 31 -15.72 -1.36 -1.57
C LEU A 31 -17.23 -1.38 -1.28
N GLU A 32 -18.08 -1.58 -2.27
CA GLU A 32 -19.53 -1.68 -2.06
C GLU A 32 -19.92 -2.99 -1.37
N ARG A 33 -19.21 -4.09 -1.64
CA ARG A 33 -19.38 -5.35 -0.89
C ARG A 33 -19.07 -5.14 0.60
N ALA A 34 -17.95 -4.49 0.92
CA ALA A 34 -17.57 -4.21 2.30
C ALA A 34 -18.64 -3.39 3.03
N LYS A 35 -19.22 -2.38 2.38
CA LYS A 35 -20.32 -1.57 2.94
C LYS A 35 -21.60 -2.37 3.11
N THR A 36 -21.97 -3.16 2.10
CA THR A 36 -23.23 -3.93 2.10
C THR A 36 -23.20 -5.03 3.16
N GLU A 37 -22.07 -5.71 3.30
CA GLU A 37 -21.89 -6.77 4.30
C GLU A 37 -21.48 -6.24 5.68
N ASP A 38 -21.21 -4.94 5.81
CA ASP A 38 -20.64 -4.30 7.01
C ASP A 38 -19.41 -5.06 7.52
N LYS A 39 -18.48 -5.36 6.60
CA LYS A 39 -17.24 -6.09 6.87
C LYS A 39 -16.02 -5.17 6.72
N PRO A 40 -15.02 -5.30 7.61
CA PRO A 40 -13.76 -4.62 7.42
C PRO A 40 -13.05 -5.13 6.16
N ILE A 41 -12.24 -4.27 5.57
CA ILE A 41 -11.41 -4.59 4.42
C ILE A 41 -10.02 -4.98 4.93
N LEU A 42 -9.48 -6.07 4.41
CA LEU A 42 -8.06 -6.40 4.52
C LEU A 42 -7.39 -6.00 3.20
N LEU A 43 -6.61 -4.93 3.24
CA LEU A 43 -5.85 -4.42 2.12
C LEU A 43 -4.40 -4.92 2.20
N SER A 44 -3.97 -5.68 1.19
CA SER A 44 -2.59 -6.15 1.06
C SER A 44 -1.92 -5.55 -0.18
N ILE A 45 -1.01 -4.60 0.03
CA ILE A 45 -0.24 -3.95 -1.04
C ILE A 45 1.15 -4.58 -1.13
N GLY A 46 1.56 -4.93 -2.34
CA GLY A 46 2.91 -5.43 -2.64
C GLY A 46 3.31 -5.15 -4.08
N TYR A 47 4.39 -5.78 -4.53
CA TYR A 47 4.90 -5.68 -5.90
C TYR A 47 5.73 -6.91 -6.24
N SER A 48 5.96 -7.13 -7.54
CA SER A 48 6.57 -8.34 -8.09
C SER A 48 7.95 -8.70 -7.50
N ALA A 49 8.82 -7.71 -7.27
CA ALA A 49 10.18 -7.92 -6.75
C ALA A 49 10.27 -7.93 -5.20
N CYS A 50 9.15 -7.90 -4.48
CA CYS A 50 9.11 -7.85 -3.02
C CYS A 50 9.32 -9.23 -2.39
N HIS A 51 10.50 -9.50 -1.84
CA HIS A 51 10.81 -10.78 -1.20
C HIS A 51 9.81 -11.15 -0.09
N TRP A 52 9.55 -10.25 0.86
CA TRP A 52 8.66 -10.52 1.98
C TRP A 52 7.19 -10.68 1.57
N CYS A 53 6.80 -10.12 0.42
CA CYS A 53 5.45 -10.30 -0.12
C CYS A 53 5.25 -11.75 -0.57
N HIS A 54 6.27 -12.33 -1.21
CA HIS A 54 6.28 -13.76 -1.57
C HIS A 54 6.30 -14.66 -0.35
N VAL A 55 7.13 -14.32 0.65
CA VAL A 55 7.20 -15.08 1.91
C VAL A 55 5.83 -15.09 2.61
N MET A 56 5.18 -13.94 2.77
CA MET A 56 3.86 -13.87 3.41
C MET A 56 2.78 -14.57 2.59
N ALA A 57 2.86 -14.53 1.25
CA ALA A 57 1.93 -15.24 0.41
C ALA A 57 2.00 -16.75 0.62
N HIS A 58 3.21 -17.32 0.57
CA HIS A 58 3.43 -18.74 0.77
C HIS A 58 3.11 -19.19 2.21
N GLU A 59 3.51 -18.40 3.21
CA GLU A 59 3.29 -18.76 4.63
C GLU A 59 1.84 -18.54 5.11
N SER A 60 1.05 -17.69 4.44
CA SER A 60 -0.26 -17.29 4.97
C SER A 60 -1.38 -17.22 3.94
N PHE A 61 -1.17 -16.63 2.77
CA PHE A 61 -2.25 -16.48 1.78
C PHE A 61 -2.52 -17.76 0.99
N GLU A 62 -1.61 -18.73 0.99
CA GLU A 62 -1.76 -20.06 0.40
C GLU A 62 -2.29 -21.10 1.42
N ASP A 63 -2.26 -20.78 2.72
CA ASP A 63 -2.78 -21.65 3.77
C ASP A 63 -4.32 -21.59 3.82
N GLU A 64 -4.96 -22.74 3.62
CA GLU A 64 -6.43 -22.87 3.58
C GLU A 64 -7.11 -22.40 4.87
N THR A 65 -6.50 -22.67 6.03
CA THR A 65 -7.08 -22.30 7.33
C THR A 65 -7.09 -20.78 7.51
N THR A 66 -5.97 -20.14 7.20
CA THR A 66 -5.80 -18.70 7.24
C THR A 66 -6.71 -18.02 6.21
N ALA A 67 -6.76 -18.56 4.99
CA ALA A 67 -7.62 -18.03 3.94
C ALA A 67 -9.10 -18.14 4.25
N GLN A 68 -9.55 -19.25 4.87
CA GLN A 68 -10.91 -19.38 5.34
C GLN A 68 -11.26 -18.29 6.37
N LEU A 69 -10.40 -18.09 7.37
CA LEU A 69 -10.57 -17.02 8.37
C LEU A 69 -10.64 -15.64 7.70
N MET A 70 -9.78 -15.39 6.72
CA MET A 70 -9.77 -14.14 5.96
C MET A 70 -11.08 -13.95 5.19
N ASN A 71 -11.58 -14.97 4.49
CA ASN A 71 -12.77 -14.90 3.64
C ASN A 71 -14.07 -14.75 4.43
N GLU A 72 -14.15 -15.37 5.60
CA GLU A 72 -15.32 -15.25 6.48
C GLU A 72 -15.42 -13.85 7.09
N THR A 73 -14.27 -13.25 7.39
CA THR A 73 -14.18 -12.07 8.25
C THR A 73 -14.00 -10.76 7.50
N PHE A 74 -13.29 -10.78 6.36
CA PHE A 74 -12.87 -9.58 5.65
C PHE A 74 -13.29 -9.59 4.19
N VAL A 75 -13.42 -8.40 3.61
CA VAL A 75 -13.28 -8.23 2.17
C VAL A 75 -11.81 -8.06 1.84
N ASN A 76 -11.22 -9.05 1.18
CA ASN A 76 -9.78 -9.12 0.92
C ASN A 76 -9.44 -8.41 -0.40
N ILE A 77 -8.62 -7.37 -0.35
CA ILE A 77 -8.19 -6.59 -1.52
C ILE A 77 -6.68 -6.71 -1.68
N LYS A 78 -6.24 -7.12 -2.88
CA LYS A 78 -4.83 -7.15 -3.28
C LYS A 78 -4.55 -5.97 -4.21
N VAL A 79 -3.45 -5.26 -3.96
CA VAL A 79 -3.02 -4.14 -4.79
C VAL A 79 -1.57 -4.32 -5.20
N ASP A 80 -1.32 -4.08 -6.49
CA ASP A 80 0.02 -3.88 -7.02
C ASP A 80 0.42 -2.42 -6.87
N ARG A 81 1.47 -2.16 -6.10
CA ARG A 81 2.06 -0.84 -5.94
C ARG A 81 2.53 -0.25 -7.27
N GLU A 82 3.01 -1.08 -8.20
CA GLU A 82 3.55 -0.61 -9.49
C GLU A 82 2.43 -0.03 -10.37
N GLU A 83 1.21 -0.57 -10.26
CA GLU A 83 0.03 -0.05 -10.97
C GLU A 83 -0.70 1.05 -10.18
N ARG A 84 -0.69 1.00 -8.83
CA ARG A 84 -1.39 1.94 -7.93
C ARG A 84 -0.47 2.57 -6.88
N PRO A 85 0.54 3.36 -7.30
CA PRO A 85 1.44 4.05 -6.38
C PRO A 85 0.72 5.11 -5.53
N ASP A 86 -0.45 5.58 -5.98
CA ASP A 86 -1.33 6.48 -5.25
C ASP A 86 -1.88 5.82 -3.97
N LEU A 87 -2.41 4.60 -4.07
CA LEU A 87 -2.91 3.85 -2.92
C LEU A 87 -1.78 3.46 -1.98
N ASP A 88 -0.65 3.02 -2.54
CA ASP A 88 0.56 2.71 -1.78
C ASP A 88 1.00 3.90 -0.92
N ALA A 89 1.16 5.07 -1.52
CA ALA A 89 1.60 6.27 -0.80
C ALA A 89 0.63 6.68 0.30
N ILE A 90 -0.69 6.61 0.03
CA ILE A 90 -1.71 6.88 1.04
C ILE A 90 -1.52 5.91 2.19
N TYR A 91 -1.68 4.61 1.98
CA TYR A 91 -1.73 3.65 3.08
C TYR A 91 -0.38 3.44 3.79
N MET A 92 0.75 3.70 3.12
CA MET A 92 2.07 3.71 3.76
C MET A 92 2.18 4.79 4.83
N GLN A 93 1.61 5.98 4.60
CA GLN A 93 1.59 7.03 5.62
C GLN A 93 0.77 6.61 6.85
N ALA A 94 -0.34 5.91 6.66
CA ALA A 94 -1.13 5.37 7.78
C ALA A 94 -0.33 4.33 8.58
N VAL A 95 0.32 3.37 7.90
CA VAL A 95 1.14 2.35 8.57
C VAL A 95 2.31 2.99 9.34
N GLN A 96 2.99 3.98 8.75
CA GLN A 96 4.05 4.73 9.41
C GLN A 96 3.53 5.51 10.63
N ALA A 97 2.35 6.14 10.53
CA ALA A 97 1.74 6.84 11.65
C ALA A 97 1.35 5.89 12.79
N MET A 98 0.89 4.67 12.49
CA MET A 98 0.48 3.68 13.49
C MET A 98 1.66 2.95 14.13
N THR A 99 2.70 2.63 13.36
CA THR A 99 3.76 1.70 13.79
C THR A 99 5.14 2.36 13.93
N GLY A 100 5.29 3.61 13.49
CA GLY A 100 6.56 4.33 13.45
C GLY A 100 7.52 3.89 12.33
N HIS A 101 7.15 2.87 11.55
CA HIS A 101 7.94 2.36 10.44
C HIS A 101 7.03 1.93 9.28
N GLY A 102 7.61 1.58 8.14
CA GLY A 102 6.85 1.18 6.96
C GLY A 102 7.63 0.19 6.11
N GLY A 103 6.96 -0.46 5.17
CA GLY A 103 7.56 -1.45 4.30
C GLY A 103 6.52 -2.34 3.63
N TRP A 104 7.02 -3.30 2.83
CA TRP A 104 6.19 -4.27 2.12
C TRP A 104 6.54 -5.70 2.57
N PRO A 105 5.57 -6.64 2.62
CA PRO A 105 4.17 -6.46 2.28
C PRO A 105 3.50 -5.48 3.23
N MET A 106 2.61 -4.65 2.72
CA MET A 106 1.87 -3.71 3.53
C MET A 106 0.48 -4.29 3.78
N THR A 107 0.16 -4.57 5.03
CA THR A 107 -1.11 -5.18 5.45
C THR A 107 -1.88 -4.18 6.29
N VAL A 108 -2.99 -3.69 5.76
CA VAL A 108 -3.79 -2.61 6.37
C VAL A 108 -5.24 -3.05 6.49
N PHE A 109 -5.84 -2.76 7.63
CA PHE A 109 -7.23 -3.06 7.90
C PHE A 109 -8.04 -1.76 7.89
N LEU A 110 -9.08 -1.74 7.05
CA LEU A 110 -9.88 -0.56 6.78
C LEU A 110 -11.32 -0.78 7.19
N THR A 111 -11.99 0.30 7.57
CA THR A 111 -13.47 0.29 7.66
C THR A 111 -14.07 0.12 6.25
N PRO A 112 -15.37 -0.20 6.14
CA PRO A 112 -16.06 -0.25 4.83
C PRO A 112 -15.95 1.03 4.00
N GLU A 113 -15.72 2.17 4.64
CA GLU A 113 -15.48 3.48 4.01
C GLU A 113 -14.05 3.64 3.48
N GLY A 114 -13.17 2.64 3.67
CA GLY A 114 -11.78 2.66 3.25
C GLY A 114 -10.84 3.36 4.23
N GLU A 115 -11.28 3.62 5.46
CA GLU A 115 -10.51 4.35 6.47
C GLU A 115 -9.61 3.40 7.26
N PRO A 116 -8.27 3.62 7.29
CA PRO A 116 -7.36 2.73 7.98
C PRO A 116 -7.49 2.88 9.49
N PHE A 117 -7.63 1.75 10.19
CA PHE A 117 -7.73 1.72 11.65
C PHE A 117 -6.71 0.78 12.31
N TYR A 118 -6.10 -0.12 11.55
CA TYR A 118 -4.96 -0.92 12.00
C TYR A 118 -4.08 -1.25 10.80
N GLY A 119 -2.78 -1.47 11.01
CA GLY A 119 -1.88 -1.84 9.94
C GLY A 119 -0.48 -2.18 10.42
N GLY A 120 0.24 -2.85 9.54
CA GLY A 120 1.62 -3.23 9.72
C GLY A 120 2.22 -3.72 8.42
N THR A 121 3.36 -4.37 8.52
CA THR A 121 4.07 -4.87 7.36
C THR A 121 3.84 -6.38 7.22
N TYR A 122 4.87 -7.16 7.53
CA TYR A 122 4.86 -8.60 7.52
C TYR A 122 4.34 -9.16 8.86
N TYR A 123 3.49 -10.19 8.78
CA TYR A 123 3.03 -10.96 9.93
C TYR A 123 3.34 -12.45 9.72
N PRO A 124 3.94 -13.14 10.73
CA PRO A 124 4.33 -14.53 10.59
C PRO A 124 3.16 -15.52 10.74
N PRO A 125 3.27 -16.75 10.21
CA PRO A 125 2.23 -17.77 10.37
C PRO A 125 2.09 -18.25 11.82
N GLU A 126 3.18 -18.15 12.61
CA GLU A 126 3.24 -18.52 14.02
C GLU A 126 3.87 -17.38 14.84
N ASP A 127 3.59 -17.34 16.14
CA ASP A 127 4.20 -16.37 17.04
C ASP A 127 5.73 -16.51 17.03
N ARG A 128 6.44 -15.45 16.65
CA ARG A 128 7.91 -15.44 16.65
C ARG A 128 8.49 -14.07 16.86
N HIS A 129 9.63 -14.00 17.54
CA HIS A 129 10.37 -12.76 17.80
C HIS A 129 9.52 -11.63 18.42
N GLY A 130 8.56 -11.99 19.28
CA GLY A 130 7.65 -11.02 19.91
C GLY A 130 6.53 -10.51 18.99
N MET A 131 6.42 -11.01 17.76
CA MET A 131 5.32 -10.73 16.85
C MET A 131 4.26 -11.84 16.96
N PRO A 132 2.97 -11.49 17.14
CA PRO A 132 1.89 -12.46 17.10
C PRO A 132 1.72 -13.02 15.68
N SER A 133 1.17 -14.23 15.59
CA SER A 133 0.83 -14.84 14.30
C SER A 133 -0.21 -14.01 13.53
N PHE A 134 -0.21 -14.16 12.21
CA PHE A 134 -1.16 -13.49 11.33
C PHE A 134 -2.60 -13.86 11.69
N GLN A 135 -2.88 -15.14 12.02
CA GLN A 135 -4.21 -15.54 12.51
C GLN A 135 -4.61 -14.83 13.81
N LYS A 136 -3.67 -14.58 14.74
CA LYS A 136 -3.97 -13.79 15.95
C LYS A 136 -4.26 -12.33 15.62
N ILE A 137 -3.54 -11.76 14.66
CA ILE A 137 -3.82 -10.41 14.15
C ILE A 137 -5.23 -10.35 13.53
N LEU A 138 -5.57 -11.29 12.63
CA LEU A 138 -6.88 -11.38 11.99
C LEU A 138 -8.01 -11.43 13.04
N ASN A 139 -7.88 -12.32 14.03
CA ASN A 139 -8.87 -12.46 15.10
C ASN A 139 -8.96 -11.20 15.98
N GLY A 140 -7.83 -10.62 16.36
CA GLY A 140 -7.81 -9.42 17.20
C GLY A 140 -8.40 -8.19 16.51
N VAL A 141 -8.13 -8.02 15.21
CA VAL A 141 -8.71 -6.95 14.40
C VAL A 141 -10.21 -7.14 14.22
N SER A 142 -10.64 -8.37 13.92
CA SER A 142 -12.06 -8.72 13.79
C SER A 142 -12.83 -8.44 15.08
N ASP A 143 -12.30 -8.90 16.23
CA ASP A 143 -12.88 -8.63 17.54
C ASP A 143 -13.00 -7.13 17.81
N ALA A 144 -11.95 -6.37 17.51
CA ALA A 144 -11.97 -4.91 17.67
C ALA A 144 -13.03 -4.26 16.76
N TYR A 145 -13.16 -4.70 15.51
CA TYR A 145 -14.17 -4.18 14.59
C TYR A 145 -15.60 -4.51 15.02
N ILE A 146 -15.85 -5.71 15.55
CA ILE A 146 -17.20 -6.13 15.95
C ILE A 146 -17.57 -5.54 17.31
N HIS A 147 -16.69 -5.66 18.31
CA HIS A 147 -17.01 -5.38 19.71
C HIS A 147 -16.50 -4.02 20.21
N LYS A 148 -15.58 -3.36 19.49
CA LYS A 148 -14.93 -2.09 19.91
C LYS A 148 -15.02 -1.01 18.84
N ARG A 149 -16.17 -0.91 18.15
CA ARG A 149 -16.40 0.03 17.03
C ARG A 149 -16.07 1.48 17.33
N GLU A 150 -16.34 1.96 18.55
CA GLU A 150 -15.99 3.33 18.93
C GLU A 150 -14.47 3.57 18.92
N GLY A 151 -13.69 2.60 19.41
CA GLY A 151 -12.24 2.65 19.35
C GLY A 151 -11.73 2.65 17.91
N VAL A 152 -12.29 1.79 17.07
CA VAL A 152 -11.97 1.74 15.62
C VAL A 152 -12.26 3.07 14.93
N ALA A 153 -13.45 3.64 15.15
CA ALA A 153 -13.85 4.93 14.59
C ALA A 153 -12.94 6.07 15.08
N THR A 154 -12.53 6.03 16.35
CA THR A 154 -11.60 7.02 16.92
C THR A 154 -10.24 6.94 16.23
N THR A 155 -9.66 5.75 16.07
CA THR A 155 -8.38 5.57 15.38
C THR A 155 -8.47 6.01 13.92
N ALA A 156 -9.51 5.60 13.21
CA ALA A 156 -9.75 6.01 11.82
C ALA A 156 -9.84 7.55 11.69
N ALA A 157 -10.54 8.21 12.62
CA ALA A 157 -10.65 9.66 12.65
C ALA A 157 -9.30 10.36 12.91
N GLN A 158 -8.48 9.83 13.82
CA GLN A 158 -7.14 10.35 14.10
C GLN A 158 -6.24 10.28 12.86
N ILE A 159 -6.22 9.13 12.18
CA ILE A 159 -5.44 8.97 10.96
C ILE A 159 -5.93 9.89 9.84
N ARG A 160 -7.26 10.05 9.71
CA ARG A 160 -7.85 11.01 8.76
C ARG A 160 -7.37 12.45 9.02
N GLU A 161 -7.24 12.85 10.28
CA GLU A 161 -6.76 14.18 10.64
C GLU A 161 -5.28 14.38 10.29
N ILE A 162 -4.45 13.34 10.46
CA ILE A 162 -3.06 13.36 10.01
C ILE A 162 -3.00 13.63 8.51
N TYR A 163 -3.81 12.96 7.70
CA TYR A 163 -3.88 13.23 6.25
C TYR A 163 -4.36 14.64 5.91
N LYS A 164 -5.38 15.16 6.62
CA LYS A 164 -5.83 16.54 6.38
C LYS A 164 -4.71 17.53 6.65
N SER A 165 -3.97 17.36 7.75
CA SER A 165 -2.87 18.25 8.10
C SER A 165 -1.72 18.20 7.08
N SER A 166 -1.40 17.02 6.54
CA SER A 166 -0.37 16.85 5.50
C SER A 166 -0.82 17.41 4.14
N LEU A 167 -2.09 17.22 3.77
CA LEU A 167 -2.67 17.76 2.53
C LEU A 167 -2.84 19.27 2.56
N VAL A 168 -3.12 19.89 3.71
CA VAL A 168 -3.16 21.35 3.86
C VAL A 168 -1.78 21.96 3.61
N SER A 169 -0.71 21.25 3.99
CA SER A 169 0.66 21.65 3.66
C SER A 169 1.01 21.46 2.17
N ALA A 170 0.35 20.50 1.48
CA ALA A 170 0.60 20.15 0.08
C ALA A 170 -0.30 20.87 -0.95
N ARG A 171 -1.46 21.41 -0.55
CA ARG A 171 -2.35 22.19 -1.43
C ARG A 171 -1.76 23.58 -1.69
N SER A 172 -0.85 23.68 -2.65
CA SER A 172 -0.67 24.95 -3.35
C SER A 172 -1.93 25.21 -4.19
N ALA A 173 -2.54 26.38 -4.05
CA ALA A 173 -3.65 26.83 -4.90
C ALA A 173 -3.20 27.21 -6.33
N GLY A 174 -2.05 26.69 -6.77
CA GLY A 174 -1.38 27.08 -8.00
C GLY A 174 -1.96 26.42 -9.24
N VAL A 175 -1.86 27.12 -10.37
CA VAL A 175 -2.10 26.56 -11.70
C VAL A 175 -0.93 25.63 -12.03
N LEU A 176 -1.21 24.49 -12.67
CA LEU A 176 -0.16 23.59 -13.13
C LEU A 176 0.59 24.25 -14.29
N ASP A 177 1.83 24.69 -14.04
CA ASP A 177 2.65 25.42 -15.01
C ASP A 177 4.04 24.79 -15.18
N ALA A 178 4.82 25.34 -16.11
CA ALA A 178 6.17 24.85 -16.37
C ALA A 178 7.10 25.04 -15.15
N HIS A 179 6.84 26.04 -14.31
CA HIS A 179 7.65 26.33 -13.15
C HIS A 179 7.55 25.23 -12.09
N ILE A 180 6.37 24.65 -11.88
CA ILE A 180 6.18 23.49 -10.99
C ILE A 180 7.03 22.30 -11.46
N LEU A 181 7.09 22.06 -12.77
CA LEU A 181 7.90 20.97 -13.33
C LEU A 181 9.40 21.23 -13.11
N ASP A 182 9.85 22.48 -13.25
CA ASP A 182 11.23 22.86 -12.98
C ASP A 182 11.59 22.74 -11.49
N LEU A 183 10.64 23.04 -10.60
CA LEU A 183 10.79 22.84 -9.17
C LEU A 183 10.93 21.35 -8.83
N ALA A 184 10.05 20.50 -9.38
CA ALA A 184 10.13 19.05 -9.20
C ALA A 184 11.47 18.48 -9.67
N TYR A 185 11.96 18.93 -10.84
CA TYR A 185 13.30 18.58 -11.32
C TYR A 185 14.39 18.99 -10.33
N ARG A 186 14.36 20.23 -9.81
CA ARG A 186 15.36 20.71 -8.84
C ARG A 186 15.34 19.91 -7.55
N THR A 187 14.16 19.54 -7.06
CA THR A 187 14.03 18.70 -5.86
C THR A 187 14.63 17.31 -6.09
N LEU A 188 14.34 16.67 -7.23
CA LEU A 188 14.93 15.38 -7.58
C LEU A 188 16.45 15.48 -7.74
N ALA A 189 16.95 16.53 -8.40
CA ALA A 189 18.37 16.78 -8.57
C ALA A 189 19.13 16.96 -7.24
N GLN A 190 18.48 17.56 -6.24
CA GLN A 190 19.04 17.70 -4.89
C GLN A 190 19.07 16.38 -4.11
N GLN A 191 18.13 15.48 -4.39
CA GLN A 191 18.04 14.18 -3.73
C GLN A 191 18.85 13.09 -4.44
N TYR A 192 19.26 13.31 -5.68
CA TYR A 192 19.99 12.31 -6.45
C TYR A 192 21.37 12.04 -5.85
N ASP A 193 21.62 10.77 -5.54
CA ASP A 193 22.93 10.32 -5.08
C ASP A 193 23.75 9.88 -6.28
N ILE A 194 24.63 10.77 -6.74
CA ILE A 194 25.53 10.52 -7.87
C ILE A 194 26.50 9.34 -7.64
N ARG A 195 26.79 8.97 -6.39
CA ARG A 195 27.76 7.90 -6.09
C ARG A 195 27.12 6.52 -6.17
N ASN A 196 25.92 6.37 -5.64
CA ASN A 196 25.25 5.07 -5.52
C ASN A 196 24.00 4.94 -6.40
N GLY A 197 23.62 5.98 -7.14
CA GLY A 197 22.37 6.05 -7.89
C GLY A 197 21.13 6.17 -7.01
N GLY A 198 20.00 6.50 -7.63
CA GLY A 198 18.71 6.68 -6.97
C GLY A 198 18.59 7.96 -6.14
N PHE A 199 17.45 8.12 -5.46
CA PHE A 199 17.10 9.35 -4.75
C PHE A 199 17.02 9.12 -3.23
N GLY A 200 17.57 10.05 -2.45
CA GLY A 200 17.49 10.04 -0.99
C GLY A 200 18.50 9.11 -0.30
N GLY A 201 18.18 8.75 0.95
CA GLY A 201 19.00 7.84 1.79
C GLY A 201 18.68 6.36 1.58
N ALA A 202 19.46 5.47 2.20
CA ALA A 202 19.19 4.04 2.18
C ALA A 202 18.02 3.64 3.10
N PRO A 203 17.26 2.56 2.78
CA PRO A 203 17.34 1.77 1.55
C PRO A 203 16.68 2.49 0.36
N LYS A 204 17.30 2.37 -0.83
CA LYS A 204 16.79 3.00 -2.06
C LYS A 204 16.05 1.97 -2.92
N PHE A 205 14.92 2.39 -3.49
CA PHE A 205 14.12 1.60 -4.43
C PHE A 205 14.05 2.32 -5.78
N PRO A 206 13.89 1.59 -6.90
CA PRO A 206 13.66 2.19 -8.21
C PRO A 206 12.44 3.12 -8.17
N SER A 207 12.65 4.41 -8.40
CA SER A 207 11.58 5.41 -8.38
C SER A 207 11.03 5.61 -9.79
N THR A 208 10.37 4.59 -10.34
CA THR A 208 9.93 4.55 -11.75
C THR A 208 9.18 5.80 -12.20
N MET A 209 8.31 6.36 -11.36
CA MET A 209 7.60 7.61 -11.64
C MET A 209 8.51 8.84 -11.71
N SER A 210 9.55 8.89 -10.86
CA SER A 210 10.55 9.95 -10.92
C SER A 210 11.42 9.82 -12.17
N LEU A 211 11.78 8.59 -12.55
CA LEU A 211 12.53 8.31 -13.77
C LEU A 211 11.70 8.67 -15.03
N ASP A 212 10.43 8.25 -15.11
CA ASP A 212 9.52 8.64 -16.21
C ASP A 212 9.37 10.16 -16.30
N PHE A 213 9.20 10.83 -15.16
CA PHE A 213 9.16 12.29 -15.10
C PHE A 213 10.47 12.91 -15.62
N LEU A 214 11.63 12.43 -15.20
CA LEU A 214 12.94 12.95 -15.62
C LEU A 214 13.19 12.77 -17.12
N LEU A 215 12.82 11.61 -17.68
CA LEU A 215 12.90 11.36 -19.14
C LEU A 215 12.03 12.35 -19.93
N ARG A 216 10.80 12.59 -19.46
CA ARG A 216 9.88 13.57 -20.08
C ARG A 216 10.38 15.00 -19.92
N TYR A 217 10.96 15.32 -18.76
CA TYR A 217 11.55 16.63 -18.49
C TYR A 217 12.74 16.89 -19.42
N TRP A 218 13.68 15.95 -19.52
CA TRP A 218 14.81 16.01 -20.47
C TRP A 218 14.32 16.24 -21.89
N LYS A 219 13.36 15.43 -22.37
CA LYS A 219 12.82 15.56 -23.72
C LYS A 219 12.18 16.93 -23.99
N ARG A 220 11.68 17.60 -22.95
CA ARG A 220 11.02 18.92 -23.05
C ARG A 220 12.02 20.08 -23.02
N THR A 221 13.12 19.95 -22.27
CA THR A 221 14.03 21.07 -21.95
C THR A 221 15.46 20.88 -22.42
N ASP A 222 15.78 19.73 -23.02
CA ASP A 222 17.13 19.29 -23.41
C ASP A 222 18.15 19.35 -22.26
N THR A 223 17.71 19.23 -21.00
CA THR A 223 18.59 19.31 -19.82
C THR A 223 19.36 17.98 -19.62
N PRO A 224 20.67 17.90 -19.89
CA PRO A 224 21.38 16.61 -19.93
C PRO A 224 21.42 15.89 -18.57
N TYR A 225 21.52 16.66 -17.49
CA TYR A 225 21.55 16.09 -16.13
C TYR A 225 20.23 15.40 -15.75
N ALA A 226 19.10 15.79 -16.35
CA ALA A 226 17.84 15.08 -16.16
C ALA A 226 17.88 13.67 -16.77
N LEU A 227 18.55 13.50 -17.92
CA LEU A 227 18.77 12.19 -18.54
C LEU A 227 19.77 11.35 -17.74
N GLU A 228 20.81 11.96 -17.17
CA GLU A 228 21.81 11.25 -16.35
C GLU A 228 21.21 10.63 -15.09
N MET A 229 20.17 11.26 -14.53
CA MET A 229 19.47 10.77 -13.34
C MET A 229 18.41 9.70 -13.62
N ALA A 230 18.05 9.49 -14.89
CA ALA A 230 16.96 8.61 -15.32
C ALA A 230 17.45 7.22 -15.76
#